data_AF-A0A936NAW4-F1
#
_entry.id   AF-A0A936NAW4-F1
#
_cell.length_a   1.000
_cell.length_b   1.000
_cell.length_c   1.000
_cell.angle_alpha   90.00
_cell.angle_beta   90.00
_cell.angle_gamma   90.00
#
_symmetry.space_group_name_H-M   'P 1'
#
loop_
_entity.id
_entity.type
_entity.pdbx_description
1 polymer ?
#
loop_
_entity_poly.entity_id
_entity_poly.type
_entity_poly.pdbx_seq_one_letter_code
_entity_poly.pdbx_strand_id
1 'polypeptide(L)' 'MAVLLRGVAELPLDPDASRRIGVLLGVCGLADVVDASLIDSARSGDEILTSDPDALATLASAARKELVITPVTT' A
#
# COMPACT_ATOMS: atom_id res chain seq x y z
N MET A 1 17.03 -13.27 -4.63
CA MET A 1 16.79 -11.82 -4.85
C MET A 1 17.05 -10.95 -3.61
N ALA A 2 17.71 -11.43 -2.55
CA ALA A 2 17.81 -10.68 -1.27
C ALA A 2 19.03 -9.75 -1.13
N VAL A 3 19.96 -9.71 -2.10
CA VAL A 3 21.25 -8.98 -1.96
C VAL A 3 21.16 -7.52 -2.42
N LEU A 4 20.05 -7.10 -3.03
CA LEU A 4 19.85 -5.74 -3.56
C LEU A 4 19.23 -4.75 -2.56
N LEU A 5 18.94 -5.16 -1.32
CA LEU A 5 18.09 -4.40 -0.37
C LEU A 5 18.83 -3.39 0.52
N ARG A 6 20.11 -3.08 0.27
CA ARG A 6 20.78 -2.01 1.04
C ARG A 6 20.12 -0.67 0.70
N GLY A 7 19.29 -0.17 1.62
CA GLY A 7 18.48 1.03 1.43
C GLY A 7 16.97 0.76 1.31
N VAL A 8 16.52 -0.49 1.40
CA VAL A 8 15.10 -0.85 1.43
C VAL A 8 14.73 -1.28 2.85
N ALA A 9 13.71 -0.63 3.41
CA ALA A 9 13.15 -1.04 4.70
C ALA A 9 12.20 -2.23 4.49
N GLU A 10 12.37 -3.27 5.32
CA GLU A 10 11.43 -4.39 5.40
C GLU A 10 10.50 -4.17 6.59
N LEU A 11 9.18 -4.20 6.33
CA LEU A 11 8.16 -4.03 7.37
C LEU A 11 7.39 -5.34 7.54
N PRO A 12 7.30 -5.89 8.76
CA PRO A 12 6.58 -7.13 8.99
C PRO A 12 5.05 -6.91 8.91
N LEU A 13 4.34 -7.90 8.37
CA LEU A 13 2.89 -8.00 8.47
C LEU A 13 2.53 -8.81 9.72
N ASP A 14 2.28 -8.10 10.82
CA ASP A 14 1.81 -8.71 12.05
C ASP A 14 0.28 -8.99 12.02
N PRO A 15 -0.27 -9.70 13.01
CA PRO A 15 -1.70 -10.00 13.04
C PRO A 15 -2.61 -8.76 13.08
N ASP A 16 -2.16 -7.64 13.63
CA ASP A 16 -2.94 -6.41 13.71
C ASP A 16 -2.96 -5.68 12.37
N ALA A 17 -1.82 -5.62 11.67
CA ALA A 17 -1.73 -5.17 10.29
C ALA A 17 -2.62 -6.02 9.39
N SER A 18 -2.56 -7.35 9.53
CA SER A 18 -3.38 -8.29 8.77
C SER A 18 -4.88 -8.00 8.93
N ARG A 19 -5.34 -7.68 10.15
CA ARG A 19 -6.73 -7.31 10.41
C ARG A 19 -7.11 -5.97 9.78
N ARG A 20 -6.26 -4.94 9.90
CA ARG A 20 -6.51 -3.63 9.28
C ARG A 20 -6.60 -3.74 7.77
N ILE A 21 -5.70 -4.50 7.14
CA ILE A 21 -5.68 -4.76 5.70
C ILE A 21 -6.97 -5.46 5.26
N GLY A 22 -7.40 -6.51 5.98
CA GLY A 22 -8.65 -7.20 5.66
C GLY A 22 -9.88 -6.30 5.76
N VAL A 23 -9.94 -5.43 6.77
CA VAL A 23 -11.00 -4.43 6.90
C VAL A 23 -10.96 -3.42 5.75
N LEU A 24 -9.78 -2.91 5.41
CA LEU A 24 -9.59 -1.95 4.31
C LEU A 24 -10.07 -2.54 2.98
N LEU A 25 -9.66 -3.77 2.66
CA LEU A 25 -10.11 -4.49 1.48
C LEU A 25 -11.63 -4.67 1.45
N GLY A 26 -12.23 -5.06 2.58
CA GLY A 26 -13.68 -5.21 2.71
C GLY A 26 -14.44 -3.90 2.49
N VAL A 27 -13.92 -2.77 2.98
CA VAL A 27 -14.51 -1.43 2.79
C VAL A 27 -14.42 -1.00 1.32
N CYS A 28 -13.29 -1.26 0.66
CA CYS A 28 -13.08 -0.87 -0.73
C CYS A 28 -13.71 -1.84 -1.74
N GLY A 29 -14.11 -3.04 -1.33
CA GLY A 29 -14.56 -4.10 -2.24
C GLY A 29 -13.44 -4.62 -3.16
N LEU A 30 -12.18 -4.52 -2.71
CA LEU A 30 -10.99 -4.96 -3.44
C LEU A 30 -10.44 -6.26 -2.84
N ALA A 31 -9.52 -6.91 -3.56
CA ALA A 31 -8.97 -8.21 -3.16
C ALA A 31 -7.43 -8.30 -3.21
N ASP A 32 -6.73 -7.29 -3.73
CA ASP A 32 -5.26 -7.32 -3.79
C ASP A 32 -4.65 -6.99 -2.42
N VAL A 33 -4.20 -8.03 -1.71
CA VAL A 33 -3.59 -7.91 -0.39
C VAL A 33 -2.24 -7.20 -0.42
N VAL A 34 -1.51 -7.27 -1.55
CA VAL A 34 -0.20 -6.63 -1.69
C VAL A 34 -0.41 -5.13 -1.75
N ASP A 35 -1.33 -4.65 -2.58
CA ASP A 35 -1.69 -3.23 -2.68
C ASP A 35 -2.19 -2.68 -1.34
N ALA A 36 -3.10 -3.40 -0.68
CA ALA A 36 -3.59 -2.97 0.62
C ALA A 36 -2.52 -3.00 1.72
N SER A 37 -1.56 -3.92 1.66
CA SER A 37 -0.42 -3.95 2.59
C SER A 37 0.55 -2.79 2.34
N LEU A 38 0.78 -2.43 1.08
CA LEU A 38 1.56 -1.26 0.70
C LEU A 38 0.91 0.01 1.28
N ILE A 39 -0.41 0.15 1.11
CA ILE A 39 -1.15 1.27 1.67
C ILE A 39 -1.17 1.26 3.20
N ASP A 40 -1.30 0.12 3.88
CA ASP A 40 -1.22 0.05 5.36
C ASP A 40 0.17 0.44 5.88
N SER A 41 1.23 0.10 5.16
CA SER A 41 2.62 0.41 5.54
C SER A 41 3.04 1.85 5.26
N ALA A 42 2.49 2.50 4.23
CA ALA A 42 2.78 3.88 3.86
C ALA A 42 2.36 4.89 4.95
N ARG A 43 3.04 6.02 5.05
CA ARG A 43 2.67 7.15 5.91
C ARG A 43 2.15 8.30 5.04
N SER A 44 1.26 9.11 5.60
CA SER A 44 0.86 10.35 4.93
C SER A 44 2.09 11.20 4.61
N GLY A 45 2.17 11.71 3.39
CA GLY A 45 3.32 12.41 2.83
C GLY A 45 4.27 11.53 2.02
N ASP A 46 4.14 10.20 2.09
CA ASP A 46 4.93 9.29 1.26
C ASP A 46 4.47 9.32 -0.21
N GLU A 47 5.38 8.96 -1.12
CA GLU A 47 5.12 8.82 -2.55
C GLU A 47 5.14 7.34 -2.97
N ILE A 48 4.16 6.93 -3.77
CA ILE A 48 4.06 5.60 -4.38
C ILE A 48 4.09 5.73 -5.90
N LEU A 49 5.07 5.07 -6.51
CA LEU A 49 5.20 4.89 -7.94
C LEU A 49 4.50 3.59 -8.35
N THR A 50 3.49 3.64 -9.23
CA THR A 50 2.71 2.45 -9.60
C THR A 50 2.20 2.51 -11.04
N SER A 51 2.01 1.35 -11.67
CA SER A 51 1.31 1.25 -12.95
C SER A 51 -0.21 1.25 -12.80
N ASP A 52 -0.73 1.04 -11.59
CA ASP A 52 -2.17 1.05 -11.28
C ASP A 52 -2.48 2.10 -10.18
N PRO A 53 -2.56 3.40 -10.55
CA PRO A 53 -2.79 4.47 -9.59
C PRO A 53 -4.22 4.47 -9.03
N ASP A 54 -5.20 3.98 -9.79
CA ASP A 54 -6.62 4.08 -9.42
C ASP A 54 -6.98 3.14 -8.27
N ALA A 55 -6.44 1.92 -8.30
CA ALA A 55 -6.60 0.96 -7.21
C ALA A 55 -5.98 1.50 -5.90
N LEU A 56 -4.75 2.03 -5.98
CA LEU A 56 -4.06 2.56 -4.80
C LEU A 56 -4.70 3.85 -4.26
N ALA A 57 -5.23 4.72 -5.12
CA ALA A 57 -5.95 5.92 -4.70
C ALA A 57 -7.22 5.58 -3.91
N THR A 58 -7.95 4.55 -4.35
CA THR A 58 -9.15 4.05 -3.66
C THR A 58 -8.81 3.57 -2.24
N LEU A 59 -7.75 2.77 -2.11
CA LEU A 59 -7.27 2.26 -0.83
C LEU A 59 -6.73 3.39 0.08
N ALA A 60 -5.94 4.32 -0.45
CA ALA A 60 -5.38 5.44 0.31
C ALA A 60 -6.47 6.34 0.90
N SER A 61 -7.50 6.64 0.10
CA SER A 61 -8.67 7.40 0.52
C SER A 61 -9.41 6.72 1.68
N ALA A 62 -9.70 5.41 1.55
CA ALA A 62 -10.36 4.65 2.61
C ALA A 62 -9.51 4.52 3.88
N ALA A 63 -8.17 4.43 3.74
CA ALA A 63 -7.23 4.42 4.85
C ALA A 63 -7.03 5.81 5.50
N ARG A 64 -7.59 6.88 4.91
CA ARG A 64 -7.40 8.29 5.31
C ARG A 64 -5.93 8.69 5.33
N LYS A 65 -5.19 8.27 4.30
CA LYS A 65 -3.78 8.62 4.10
C LYS A 65 -3.65 9.59 2.93
N GLU A 66 -2.94 10.68 3.17
CA GLU A 66 -2.59 11.66 2.13
C GLU A 66 -1.30 11.19 1.47
N LEU A 67 -1.41 10.45 0.37
CA LEU A 67 -0.26 9.90 -0.36
C LEU A 67 -0.10 10.59 -1.71
N VAL A 68 1.14 10.74 -2.17
CA VAL A 68 1.43 11.12 -3.56
C VAL A 68 1.46 9.84 -4.38
N ILE A 69 0.53 9.65 -5.32
CA ILE A 69 0.48 8.46 -6.18
C ILE A 69 0.86 8.89 -7.59
N THR A 70 2.02 8.44 -8.05
CA THR A 70 2.62 8.83 -9.32
C THR A 70 2.58 7.66 -10.29
N PRO A 71 1.85 7.77 -11.42
CA PRO A 71 1.83 6.74 -12.44
C PRO A 71 3.22 6.53 -13.05
N VAL A 72 3.62 5.27 -13.25
CA VAL A 72 4.79 4.93 -14.06
C VAL A 72 4.37 4.32 -15.39
N THR A 73 4.96 4.80 -16.48
CA THR A 73 4.79 4.21 -17.80
C THR A 73 5.74 3.02 -17.92
N THR A 74 5.19 1.82 -17.99
CA THR A 74 5.96 0.59 -18.28
C THR A 74 6.04 0.37 -19.78
#